data_AF-A0A2N2G1N1-F1
#
_entry.id   AF-A0A2N2G1N1-F1
#
_cell.length_a   1.000
_cell.length_b   1.000
_cell.length_c   1.000
_cell.angle_alpha   90.00
_cell.angle_beta   90.00
_cell.angle_gamma   90.00
#
_symmetry.space_group_name_H-M   'P 1'
#
loop_
_entity.id
_entity.type
_entity.pdbx_description
1 polymer ?
#
loop_
_entity_poly.entity_id
_entity_poly.type
_entity_poly.pdbx_seq_one_letter_code
_entity_poly.pdbx_strand_id
1 'polypeptide(L)' 'YTISVNLAGLPAISLPVSKTSEGMPIGLQLIAKAYDEQTLFDGALSLEKQINYINK' A
#
# COMPACT_ATOMS: atom_id res chain seq x y z
N TYR A 1 -4.97 10.35 5.33
CA TYR A 1 -3.62 10.00 5.79
C TYR A 1 -2.55 10.10 4.68
N THR A 2 -2.77 10.91 3.65
CA THR A 2 -1.86 11.03 2.48
C THR A 2 -1.17 12.40 2.42
N ILE A 3 -1.79 13.44 2.97
CA ILE A 3 -1.29 14.83 2.89
C ILE A 3 0.12 14.96 3.48
N SER A 4 0.39 14.34 4.63
CA SER A 4 1.71 14.39 5.27
C SER A 4 2.83 13.79 4.41
N VAL A 5 2.53 12.71 3.68
CA VAL A 5 3.49 12.05 2.78
C VAL A 5 3.84 12.94 1.60
N ASN A 6 2.83 13.57 0.99
CA ASN A 6 3.03 14.50 -0.12
C ASN A 6 3.90 15.69 0.30
N LEU A 7 3.62 16.27 1.47
CA LEU A 7 4.40 17.38 2.01
C LEU A 7 5.83 16.99 2.37
N ALA A 8 6.02 15.75 2.83
CA ALA A 8 7.34 15.22 3.16
C ALA A 8 8.14 14.75 1.92
N GLY A 9 7.51 14.68 0.73
CA GLY A 9 8.15 14.19 -0.49
C GLY A 9 8.59 12.73 -0.41
N LEU A 10 7.94 11.92 0.42
CA LEU A 10 8.30 10.52 0.65
C LEU A 10 7.59 9.61 -0.35
N PRO A 11 8.27 8.54 -0.84
CA PRO A 11 7.63 7.54 -1.67
C PRO A 11 6.60 6.75 -0.86
N ALA A 12 5.41 6.54 -1.45
CA ALA A 12 4.34 5.76 -0.86
C ALA A 12 3.52 5.01 -1.91
N ILE A 13 2.96 3.87 -1.52
CA ILE A 13 2.12 3.01 -2.36
C ILE A 13 0.89 2.57 -1.59
N SER A 14 -0.26 2.54 -2.26
CA SER A 14 -1.53 2.06 -1.71
C SER A 14 -1.91 0.74 -2.38
N LEU A 15 -2.22 -0.27 -1.58
CA LEU A 15 -2.53 -1.63 -2.02
C LEU A 15 -3.90 -2.05 -1.50
N PRO A 16 -4.76 -2.68 -2.30
CA PRO A 16 -5.98 -3.29 -1.80
C PRO A 16 -5.62 -4.52 -0.95
N VAL A 17 -6.16 -4.60 0.26
CA VAL A 17 -5.84 -5.69 1.21
C VAL A 17 -7.04 -6.53 1.62
N SER A 18 -8.25 -5.97 1.56
CA SER A 18 -9.47 -6.71 1.91
C SER A 18 -10.72 -5.98 1.42
N LYS A 19 -11.88 -6.55 1.69
CA LYS A 19 -13.18 -5.89 1.58
C LYS A 19 -13.91 -5.98 2.93
N THR A 20 -14.74 -4.99 3.25
CA THR A 20 -15.68 -5.10 4.38
C THR A 20 -16.75 -6.16 4.08
N SER A 21 -17.55 -6.53 5.08
CA SER A 21 -18.72 -7.41 4.89
C SER A 21 -19.74 -6.88 3.88
N GLU A 22 -19.75 -5.56 3.65
CA GLU A 22 -20.59 -4.85 2.68
C GLU A 22 -19.92 -4.71 1.30
N GLY A 23 -18.72 -5.28 1.12
CA GLY A 23 -17.99 -5.25 -0.14
C GLY A 23 -17.15 -3.99 -0.38
N MET A 24 -17.04 -3.09 0.60
CA MET A 24 -16.24 -1.88 0.43
C MET A 24 -14.73 -2.19 0.48
N PRO A 25 -13.92 -1.70 -0.47
CA PRO A 25 -12.49 -1.99 -0.51
C PRO A 25 -11.75 -1.35 0.67
N ILE A 26 -10.88 -2.13 1.30
CA ILE A 26 -9.94 -1.68 2.33
C ILE A 26 -8.56 -1.63 1.70
N GLY A 27 -7.92 -0.46 1.76
CA GLY A 27 -6.55 -0.24 1.30
C GLY A 27 -5.56 -0.13 2.45
N LEU A 28 -4.31 -0.51 2.19
CA LEU A 28 -3.16 -0.33 3.07
C LEU A 28 -2.13 0.55 2.36
N GLN A 29 -1.61 1.56 3.06
CA GLN A 29 -0.58 2.44 2.54
C GLN A 29 0.77 2.13 3.19
N LEU A 30 1.78 1.83 2.37
CA LEU A 30 3.18 1.75 2.77
C LEU A 30 3.87 3.06 2.42
N ILE A 31 4.78 3.52 3.28
CA ILE A 31 5.58 4.73 3.09
C ILE A 31 7.03 4.33 3.35
N ALA A 32 7.93 4.63 2.40
CA ALA A 32 9.35 4.36 2.54
C ALA A 32 10.13 5.65 2.82
N LYS A 33 11.44 5.50 3.04
CA LYS A 33 12.36 6.63 3.16
C LYS A 33 12.51 7.32 1.81
N ALA A 34 12.99 8.56 1.82
CA ALA A 34 13.28 9.29 0.60
C ALA A 34 14.24 8.49 -0.31
N TYR A 35 13.89 8.37 -1.59
CA TYR A 35 14.66 7.66 -2.63
C TYR A 35 14.87 6.15 -2.36
N ASP A 36 14.01 5.53 -1.55
CA ASP A 36 14.05 4.09 -1.22
C ASP A 36 12.85 3.34 -1.81
N GLU A 37 12.58 3.56 -3.10
CA GLU A 37 11.46 2.93 -3.82
C GLU A 37 11.62 1.40 -3.92
N GLN A 38 12.85 0.89 -3.97
CA GLN A 38 13.08 -0.56 -4.07
C GLN A 38 12.53 -1.30 -2.84
N THR A 39 12.83 -0.82 -1.64
CA THR A 39 12.30 -1.39 -0.40
C THR A 39 10.77 -1.28 -0.34
N LEU A 40 10.21 -0.17 -0.84
CA LEU A 40 8.77 0.02 -0.93
C LEU A 40 8.11 -1.02 -1.85
N PHE A 41 8.68 -1.26 -3.04
CA PHE A 41 8.18 -2.25 -3.99
C PHE A 41 8.33 -3.68 -3.47
N ASP A 42 9.47 -4.01 -2.83
CA ASP A 42 9.68 -5.34 -2.25
C ASP A 42 8.68 -5.63 -1.13
N GLY A 43 8.41 -4.64 -0.27
CA GLY A 43 7.39 -4.72 0.76
C GLY A 43 5.99 -4.88 0.19
N ALA A 44 5.65 -4.09 -0.85
CA ALA A 44 4.38 -4.18 -1.54
C ALA A 44 4.15 -5.56 -2.18
N LEU A 45 5.16 -6.08 -2.90
CA LEU A 45 5.11 -7.39 -3.54
C LEU A 45 5.01 -8.53 -2.51
N SER A 46 5.76 -8.42 -1.41
CA SER A 46 5.68 -9.39 -0.32
C SER A 46 4.26 -9.42 0.27
N LEU A 47 3.67 -8.24 0.49
CA LEU A 47 2.32 -8.11 1.01
C LEU A 47 1.28 -8.70 0.04
N GLU A 48 1.36 -8.36 -1.24
CA GLU A 48 0.46 -8.87 -2.28
C GLU A 48 0.45 -10.40 -2.32
N LYS A 49 1.63 -11.04 -2.27
CA LYS A 49 1.77 -12.49 -2.25
C LYS A 49 1.14 -13.15 -1.02
N GLN A 50 1.14 -12.48 0.13
CA GLN A 50 0.55 -13.02 1.37
C GLN A 50 -0.97 -12.86 1.39
N ILE A 51 -1.48 -11.74 0.87
CA ILE A 51 -2.90 -11.40 0.98
C ILE A 51 -3.74 -12.10 -0.10
N ASN A 52 -3.15 -12.46 -1.25
CA ASN A 52 -3.82 -13.14 -2.36
C ASN A 52 -5.19 -12.50 -2.68
N TYR A 53 -5.20 -11.16 -2.77
CA TYR A 53 -6.42 -10.39 -2.96
C TYR A 53 -7.03 -10.69 -4.34
N ILE A 54 -8.19 -11.35 -4.36
CA ILE A 54 -8.90 -11.72 -5.61
C ILE A 54 -9.92 -10.63 -5.96
N ASN A 55 -9.73 -9.95 -7.08
CA ASN A 55 -10.75 -9.11 -7.71
C ASN A 55 -11.81 -10.00 -8.39
N LYS A 56 -12.73 -10.55 -7.60
CA LYS A 56 -14.04 -10.99 -8.08
C LYS A 56 -15.03 -9.84 -8.02
#